data_AF-A0A7C5CPZ9-F1
#
_entry.id   AF-A0A7C5CPZ9-F1
#
_cell.length_a   1.000
_cell.length_b   1.000
_cell.length_c   1.000
_cell.angle_alpha   90.00
_cell.angle_beta   90.00
_cell.angle_gamma   90.00
#
_symmetry.space_group_name_H-M   'P 1'
#
loop_
_entity.id
_entity.type
_entity.pdbx_description
1 polymer ?
#
loop_
_entity_poly.entity_id
_entity_poly.type
_entity_poly.pdbx_seq_one_letter_code
_entity_poly.pdbx_strand_id
1 'polypeptide(L)'
;MNRRDFLRFSSVVPLAGLMPTALLAKQQDRQAKNKIVVLIELQGGNDGLNTLVPLSQYDEYRAARPRLALPESQLISLTPQYSMHPALRPLQPYWQSGQMAWVQGVGNGTLNRSHFRSIAIWEHGTTDRQAHTGWVQQLFNDPQEICGIAINDRLGPLKGRNSRCLRINSVEDYLSQARRFQKQAEASTQAPQNRTQSDNPLLAHIESIQQEIVRSADDLSLQMDKVRHVGAGFLKDELGNGLRSVSQLIVGGANVPVYKVGL
;
A
#
# COMPACT_ATOMS: atom_id res chain seq x y z
N MET A 1 -43.68 43.97 -0.06
CA MET A 1 -42.86 43.24 -1.05
C MET A 1 -43.22 43.76 -2.44
N ASN A 2 -42.26 44.34 -3.16
CA ASN A 2 -42.56 45.10 -4.39
C ASN A 2 -42.62 44.15 -5.59
N ARG A 3 -43.56 44.36 -6.54
CA ARG A 3 -43.75 43.47 -7.71
C ARG A 3 -42.49 43.33 -8.57
N ARG A 4 -41.63 44.36 -8.57
CA ARG A 4 -40.33 44.36 -9.25
C ARG A 4 -39.29 43.45 -8.57
N ASP A 5 -39.35 43.32 -7.25
CA ASP A 5 -38.41 42.47 -6.50
C ASP A 5 -38.78 40.99 -6.67
N PHE A 6 -40.09 40.69 -6.75
CA PHE A 6 -40.58 39.35 -7.02
C PHE A 6 -40.14 38.84 -8.41
N LEU A 7 -40.26 39.67 -9.46
CA LEU A 7 -39.84 39.28 -10.81
C LEU A 7 -38.32 39.10 -10.96
N ARG A 8 -37.53 39.88 -10.21
CA ARG A 8 -36.06 39.71 -10.15
C ARG A 8 -35.65 38.43 -9.43
N PHE A 9 -36.36 38.04 -8.38
CA PHE A 9 -36.10 36.77 -7.70
C PHE A 9 -36.59 35.55 -8.51
N SER A 10 -37.67 35.70 -9.28
CA SER A 10 -38.27 34.61 -10.06
C SER A 10 -37.40 34.15 -11.24
N SER A 11 -36.49 34.98 -11.75
CA SER A 11 -35.65 34.65 -12.91
C SER A 11 -34.35 33.91 -12.59
N VAL A 12 -33.92 33.89 -11.31
CA VAL A 12 -32.64 33.26 -10.90
C VAL A 12 -32.83 31.80 -10.48
N VAL A 13 -34.00 31.45 -9.95
CA VAL A 13 -34.32 30.08 -9.49
C VAL A 13 -34.30 29.01 -10.59
N PRO A 14 -34.75 29.26 -11.85
CA PRO A 14 -34.76 28.22 -12.88
C PRO A 14 -33.36 27.82 -13.36
N LEU A 15 -32.37 28.71 -13.27
CA LEU A 15 -30.99 28.42 -13.72
C LEU A 15 -30.23 27.52 -12.75
N ALA A 16 -30.53 27.56 -11.45
CA ALA A 16 -29.91 26.66 -10.48
C ALA A 16 -30.35 25.19 -10.67
N GLY A 17 -31.58 24.97 -11.16
CA GLY A 17 -32.13 23.63 -11.42
C GLY A 17 -31.67 22.99 -12.74
N LEU A 18 -31.08 23.78 -13.65
CA LEU A 18 -30.53 23.30 -14.93
C LEU A 18 -29.01 23.07 -14.90
N MET A 19 -28.36 23.38 -13.78
CA MET A 19 -26.95 23.03 -13.60
C MET A 19 -26.83 21.50 -13.52
N PRO A 20 -26.03 20.85 -14.38
CA PRO A 20 -25.83 19.41 -14.30
C PRO A 20 -25.32 19.07 -12.90
N THR A 21 -26.05 18.23 -12.17
CA THR A 21 -25.61 17.69 -10.87
C THR A 21 -24.25 16.99 -10.97
N ALA A 22 -23.85 16.57 -12.17
CA ALA A 22 -22.52 16.07 -12.50
C ALA A 22 -21.37 17.06 -12.20
N LEU A 23 -21.60 18.38 -12.25
CA LEU A 23 -20.57 19.39 -11.92
C LEU A 23 -20.39 19.55 -10.40
N LEU A 24 -21.47 19.40 -9.62
CA LEU A 24 -21.42 19.40 -8.15
C LEU A 24 -20.88 18.07 -7.59
N ALA A 25 -21.16 16.96 -8.26
CA ALA A 25 -20.63 15.64 -7.88
C ALA A 25 -19.10 15.53 -8.07
N LYS A 26 -18.50 16.32 -8.97
CA LYS A 26 -17.06 16.26 -9.26
C LYS A 26 -16.17 16.95 -8.22
N GLN A 27 -16.76 17.68 -7.25
CA GLN A 27 -15.99 18.44 -6.27
C GLN A 27 -15.72 17.67 -4.96
N GLN A 28 -16.40 16.56 -4.71
CA GLN A 28 -16.17 15.70 -3.54
C GLN A 28 -14.93 14.78 -3.68
N ASP A 29 -14.39 14.65 -4.89
CA ASP A 29 -13.33 13.67 -5.18
C ASP A 29 -11.91 14.14 -4.79
N ARG A 30 -11.73 15.43 -4.44
CA ARG A 30 -10.42 15.93 -4.00
C ARG A 30 -10.07 15.58 -2.55
N GLN A 31 -11.05 15.31 -1.69
CA GLN A 31 -10.78 14.89 -0.30
C GLN A 31 -10.40 13.40 -0.19
N ALA A 32 -10.80 12.57 -1.16
CA ALA A 32 -10.44 11.16 -1.21
C ALA A 32 -8.96 10.93 -1.58
N LYS A 33 -8.31 11.89 -2.26
CA LYS A 33 -6.93 11.78 -2.77
C LYS A 33 -5.82 11.69 -1.71
N ASN A 34 -6.14 11.86 -0.41
CA ASN A 34 -5.12 11.88 0.65
C ASN A 34 -5.15 10.68 1.59
N LYS A 35 -5.98 9.66 1.32
CA LYS A 35 -6.02 8.45 2.15
C LYS A 35 -5.01 7.43 1.62
N ILE A 36 -3.96 7.24 2.41
CA ILE A 36 -2.88 6.30 2.09
C ILE A 36 -2.98 5.12 3.06
N VAL A 37 -2.88 3.91 2.51
CA VAL A 37 -2.74 2.68 3.29
C VAL A 37 -1.31 2.19 3.18
N VAL A 38 -0.67 1.92 4.32
CA VAL A 38 0.63 1.26 4.39
C VAL A 38 0.43 -0.13 4.97
N LEU A 39 0.59 -1.15 4.13
CA LEU A 39 0.54 -2.55 4.51
C LEU A 39 1.95 -3.02 4.90
N ILE A 40 2.11 -3.45 6.14
CA ILE A 40 3.36 -4.04 6.63
C ILE A 40 3.16 -5.56 6.71
N GLU A 41 3.83 -6.30 5.84
CA GLU A 41 3.87 -7.77 5.86
C GLU A 41 5.10 -8.21 6.65
N LEU A 42 4.89 -8.89 7.77
CA LEU A 42 5.96 -9.53 8.51
C LEU A 42 6.01 -11.00 8.08
N GLN A 43 7.01 -11.38 7.29
CA GLN A 43 7.17 -12.76 6.84
C GLN A 43 7.65 -13.63 7.99
N GLY A 44 7.29 -14.92 7.91
CA GLY A 44 7.56 -15.90 8.96
C GLY A 44 6.31 -16.24 9.77
N GLY A 45 6.52 -16.67 11.01
CA GLY A 45 5.46 -17.09 11.91
C GLY A 45 5.36 -16.15 13.11
N ASN A 46 4.31 -15.34 13.16
CA ASN A 46 4.01 -14.58 14.37
C ASN A 46 3.42 -15.50 15.44
N ASP A 47 3.99 -15.47 16.63
CA ASP A 47 3.41 -16.09 17.82
C ASP A 47 2.37 -15.14 18.44
N GLY A 48 1.13 -15.25 17.96
CA GLY A 48 0.03 -14.37 18.38
C GLY A 48 -0.22 -14.38 19.88
N LEU A 49 -0.03 -15.53 20.54
CA LEU A 49 -0.23 -15.66 21.99
C LEU A 49 0.90 -15.04 22.83
N ASN A 50 2.10 -14.84 22.26
CA ASN A 50 3.15 -14.05 22.90
C ASN A 50 3.10 -12.57 22.48
N THR A 51 2.45 -12.25 21.35
CA THR A 51 2.20 -10.87 20.90
C THR A 51 1.13 -10.19 21.75
N LEU A 52 -0.02 -10.86 21.90
CA LEU A 52 -1.18 -10.42 22.66
C LEU A 52 -1.57 -11.55 23.62
N VAL A 53 -1.12 -11.45 24.85
CA VAL A 53 -1.23 -12.47 25.89
C VAL A 53 -2.62 -12.37 26.55
N PRO A 54 -3.38 -13.48 26.65
CA PRO A 54 -4.68 -13.51 27.32
C PRO A 54 -4.48 -13.52 28.84
N LEU A 55 -4.42 -12.32 29.44
CA LEU A 55 -4.18 -12.14 30.88
C LEU A 55 -5.26 -12.80 31.75
N SER A 56 -6.52 -12.80 31.30
CA SER A 56 -7.61 -13.45 32.04
C SER A 56 -7.52 -14.99 32.08
N GLN A 57 -6.66 -15.59 31.25
CA GLN A 57 -6.41 -17.04 31.16
C GLN A 57 -4.89 -17.31 31.26
N TYR A 58 -4.19 -16.52 32.08
CA TYR A 58 -2.73 -16.53 32.12
C TYR A 58 -2.19 -17.87 32.63
N ASP A 59 -2.86 -18.51 33.59
CA ASP A 59 -2.46 -19.82 34.11
C ASP A 59 -2.57 -20.92 33.03
N GLU A 60 -3.65 -20.93 32.24
CA GLU A 60 -3.82 -21.85 31.11
C GLU A 60 -2.78 -21.56 30.01
N TYR A 61 -2.57 -20.29 29.68
CA TYR A 61 -1.52 -19.87 28.74
C TYR A 61 -0.14 -20.37 29.18
N ARG A 62 0.19 -20.21 30.46
CA ARG A 62 1.47 -20.64 31.03
C ARG A 62 1.60 -22.16 31.06
N ALA A 63 0.56 -22.87 31.47
CA ALA A 63 0.52 -24.33 31.52
C ALA A 63 0.67 -24.94 30.11
N ALA A 64 0.01 -24.36 29.11
CA ALA A 64 0.10 -24.80 27.72
C ALA A 64 1.47 -24.46 27.07
N ARG A 65 2.22 -23.51 27.63
CA ARG A 65 3.44 -22.96 27.02
C ARG A 65 4.62 -22.91 28.00
N PRO A 66 5.01 -24.04 28.63
CA PRO A 66 5.95 -24.05 29.75
C PRO A 66 7.34 -23.47 29.44
N ARG A 67 7.75 -23.46 28.16
CA ARG A 67 9.03 -22.90 27.71
C ARG A 67 8.93 -21.53 27.04
N LEU A 68 7.72 -21.11 26.67
CA LEU A 68 7.49 -19.93 25.82
C LEU A 68 6.68 -18.84 26.54
N ALA A 69 6.00 -19.17 27.64
CA ALA A 69 5.18 -18.24 28.38
C ALA A 69 6.03 -17.09 28.96
N LEU A 70 5.58 -15.87 28.73
CA LEU A 70 6.23 -14.67 29.26
C LEU A 70 5.82 -14.47 30.73
N PRO A 71 6.74 -14.07 31.63
CA PRO A 71 6.39 -13.69 32.99
C PRO A 71 5.42 -12.51 33.00
N GLU A 72 4.38 -12.58 33.82
CA GLU A 72 3.34 -11.55 33.94
C GLU A 72 3.93 -10.16 34.24
N SER A 73 4.98 -10.10 35.07
CA SER A 73 5.68 -8.86 35.41
C SER A 73 6.37 -8.16 34.24
N GLN A 74 6.60 -8.85 33.13
CA GLN A 74 7.19 -8.29 31.90
C GLN A 74 6.12 -7.79 30.92
N LEU A 75 4.86 -8.17 31.12
CA LEU A 75 3.78 -7.86 30.21
C LEU A 75 3.31 -6.41 30.37
N ILE A 76 2.87 -5.81 29.26
CA ILE A 76 2.30 -4.47 29.26
C ILE A 76 0.79 -4.60 29.18
N SER A 77 0.09 -4.29 30.28
CA SER A 77 -1.37 -4.39 30.33
C SER A 77 -2.03 -3.43 29.33
N LEU A 78 -2.97 -3.96 28.55
CA LEU A 78 -3.82 -3.19 27.63
C LEU A 78 -5.24 -3.06 28.20
N THR A 79 -5.78 -4.18 28.69
CA THR A 79 -7.07 -4.30 29.35
C THR A 79 -6.96 -5.34 30.48
N PRO A 80 -8.00 -5.52 31.34
CA PRO A 80 -8.00 -6.60 32.31
C PRO A 80 -7.92 -8.02 31.67
N GLN A 81 -8.22 -8.14 30.38
CA GLN A 81 -8.25 -9.43 29.66
C GLN A 81 -6.98 -9.68 28.85
N TYR A 82 -6.26 -8.62 28.43
CA TYR A 82 -5.14 -8.75 27.51
C TYR A 82 -3.96 -7.85 27.88
N SER A 83 -2.77 -8.38 27.62
CA SER A 83 -1.50 -7.66 27.71
C SER A 83 -0.70 -7.85 26.43
N MET A 84 0.17 -6.89 26.08
CA MET A 84 1.05 -7.01 24.92
C MET A 84 2.50 -7.33 25.31
N HIS A 85 3.23 -7.91 24.36
CA HIS A 85 4.65 -8.19 24.45
C HIS A 85 5.46 -6.92 24.82
N PRO A 86 6.49 -7.00 25.68
CA PRO A 86 7.30 -5.83 26.08
C PRO A 86 7.98 -5.11 24.91
N ALA A 87 8.40 -5.85 23.88
CA ALA A 87 8.97 -5.27 22.65
C ALA A 87 8.00 -4.32 21.90
N LEU A 88 6.69 -4.44 22.14
CA LEU A 88 5.67 -3.57 21.56
C LEU A 88 5.37 -2.33 22.40
N ARG A 89 6.14 -2.06 23.47
CA ARG A 89 6.03 -0.83 24.27
C ARG A 89 5.91 0.45 23.44
N PRO A 90 6.66 0.65 22.34
CA PRO A 90 6.52 1.85 21.52
C PRO A 90 5.12 2.05 20.93
N LEU A 91 4.28 1.02 20.85
CA LEU A 91 2.90 1.09 20.37
C LEU A 91 1.89 1.49 21.46
N GLN A 92 2.27 1.45 22.75
CA GLN A 92 1.38 1.73 23.87
C GLN A 92 0.68 3.11 23.78
N PRO A 93 1.37 4.20 23.39
CA PRO A 93 0.72 5.51 23.29
C PRO A 93 -0.41 5.54 22.25
N TYR A 94 -0.27 4.79 21.15
CA TYR A 94 -1.29 4.71 20.09
C TYR A 94 -2.50 3.88 20.51
N TRP A 95 -2.28 2.85 21.33
CA TRP A 95 -3.39 2.14 21.97
C TRP A 95 -4.15 3.06 22.93
N GLN A 96 -3.42 3.75 23.82
CA GLN A 96 -4.01 4.64 24.82
C GLN A 96 -4.75 5.83 24.19
N SER A 97 -4.29 6.33 23.04
CA SER A 97 -4.96 7.41 22.31
C SER A 97 -6.13 6.95 21.43
N GLY A 98 -6.41 5.63 21.36
CA GLY A 98 -7.45 5.07 20.50
C GLY A 98 -7.12 5.07 19.00
N GLN A 99 -5.86 5.25 18.63
CA GLN A 99 -5.37 5.25 17.24
C GLN A 99 -4.90 3.87 16.75
N MET A 100 -4.94 2.86 17.62
CA MET A 100 -4.57 1.48 17.31
C MET A 100 -5.70 0.53 17.73
N ALA A 101 -5.94 -0.49 16.91
CA ALA A 101 -6.86 -1.57 17.23
C ALA A 101 -6.19 -2.93 17.01
N TRP A 102 -6.53 -3.88 17.88
CA TRP A 102 -6.15 -5.28 17.73
C TRP A 102 -7.31 -6.07 17.10
N VAL A 103 -7.01 -6.88 16.08
CA VAL A 103 -7.97 -7.80 15.48
C VAL A 103 -7.47 -9.22 15.68
N GLN A 104 -8.20 -9.98 16.50
CA GLN A 104 -7.88 -11.38 16.82
C GLN A 104 -8.73 -12.34 16.00
N GLY A 105 -8.31 -13.61 15.92
CA GLY A 105 -9.07 -14.65 15.23
C GLY A 105 -9.07 -14.50 13.70
N VAL A 106 -8.10 -13.74 13.15
CA VAL A 106 -7.95 -13.58 11.70
C VAL A 106 -7.25 -14.81 11.13
N GLY A 107 -7.91 -15.50 10.22
CA GLY A 107 -7.36 -16.69 9.57
C GLY A 107 -8.39 -17.40 8.71
N ASN A 108 -7.99 -18.55 8.19
CA ASN A 108 -8.83 -19.36 7.30
C ASN A 108 -9.45 -20.50 8.12
N GLY A 109 -10.74 -20.78 7.94
CA GLY A 109 -11.43 -21.82 8.71
C GLY A 109 -10.88 -23.24 8.52
N THR A 110 -10.12 -23.49 7.45
CA THR A 110 -9.39 -24.74 7.23
C THR A 110 -7.88 -24.50 7.32
N LEU A 111 -7.21 -25.24 8.20
CA LEU A 111 -5.76 -25.17 8.31
C LEU A 111 -5.11 -25.74 7.05
N ASN A 112 -4.35 -24.90 6.36
CA ASN A 112 -3.49 -25.34 5.27
C ASN A 112 -2.04 -25.48 5.77
N ARG A 113 -1.46 -26.67 5.64
CA ARG A 113 -0.08 -26.93 6.07
C ARG A 113 0.97 -26.56 5.02
N SER A 114 0.56 -26.22 3.79
CA SER A 114 1.48 -25.71 2.77
C SER A 114 1.72 -24.22 2.99
N HIS A 115 2.99 -23.88 3.19
CA HIS A 115 3.45 -22.51 3.33
C HIS A 115 3.07 -21.66 2.10
N PHE A 116 3.40 -22.13 0.89
CA PHE A 116 3.06 -21.47 -0.36
C PHE A 116 1.55 -21.24 -0.52
N ARG A 117 0.75 -22.23 -0.13
CA ARG A 117 -0.71 -22.10 -0.25
C ARG A 117 -1.28 -21.12 0.76
N SER A 118 -0.80 -21.13 2.00
CA SER A 118 -1.27 -20.20 3.03
C SER A 118 -0.96 -18.75 2.67
N ILE A 119 0.25 -18.51 2.14
CA ILE A 119 0.67 -17.25 1.55
C ILE A 119 -0.30 -16.83 0.43
N ALA A 120 -0.58 -17.72 -0.53
CA ALA A 120 -1.47 -17.38 -1.62
C ALA A 120 -2.88 -17.02 -1.14
N ILE A 121 -3.41 -17.71 -0.12
CA ILE A 121 -4.72 -17.37 0.43
C ILE A 121 -4.72 -15.96 1.03
N TRP A 122 -3.68 -15.60 1.78
CA TRP A 122 -3.51 -14.25 2.34
C TRP A 122 -3.37 -13.17 1.25
N GLU A 123 -2.59 -13.44 0.21
CA GLU A 123 -2.40 -12.48 -0.88
C GLU A 123 -3.67 -12.25 -1.71
N HIS A 124 -4.44 -13.31 -1.98
CA HIS A 124 -5.64 -13.23 -2.79
C HIS A 124 -6.92 -12.94 -1.99
N GLY A 125 -6.88 -13.10 -0.66
CA GLY A 125 -8.05 -12.96 0.22
C GLY A 125 -9.10 -14.05 0.03
N THR A 126 -8.73 -15.19 -0.57
CA THR A 126 -9.68 -16.28 -0.88
C THR A 126 -9.03 -17.67 -0.82
N THR A 127 -9.82 -18.67 -0.44
CA THR A 127 -9.43 -20.08 -0.46
C THR A 127 -9.56 -20.74 -1.83
N ASP A 128 -9.97 -20.00 -2.87
CA ASP A 128 -9.97 -20.48 -4.25
C ASP A 128 -8.52 -20.67 -4.76
N ARG A 129 -8.27 -21.80 -5.43
CA ARG A 129 -6.96 -22.12 -6.01
C ARG A 129 -6.72 -21.46 -7.35
N GLN A 130 -7.79 -21.04 -8.04
CA GLN A 130 -7.72 -20.37 -9.34
C GLN A 130 -7.63 -18.84 -9.21
N ALA A 131 -7.61 -18.31 -7.99
CA ALA A 131 -7.39 -16.90 -7.77
C ALA A 131 -5.98 -16.49 -8.20
N HIS A 132 -5.89 -15.44 -9.01
CA HIS A 132 -4.62 -14.90 -9.53
C HIS A 132 -4.46 -13.38 -9.32
N THR A 133 -5.50 -12.73 -8.77
CA THR A 133 -5.52 -11.30 -8.47
C THR A 133 -5.56 -11.09 -6.96
N GLY A 134 -4.62 -10.32 -6.44
CA GLY A 134 -4.55 -9.97 -5.02
C GLY A 134 -5.76 -9.16 -4.56
N TRP A 135 -6.13 -9.30 -3.29
CA TRP A 135 -7.36 -8.68 -2.77
C TRP A 135 -7.32 -7.15 -2.78
N VAL A 136 -6.13 -6.53 -2.64
CA VAL A 136 -5.99 -5.08 -2.75
C VAL A 136 -6.18 -4.64 -4.20
N GLN A 137 -5.61 -5.38 -5.15
CA GLN A 137 -5.75 -5.07 -6.56
C GLN A 137 -7.22 -5.12 -7.03
N GLN A 138 -8.03 -6.01 -6.44
CA GLN A 138 -9.47 -6.09 -6.74
C GLN A 138 -10.24 -4.82 -6.35
N LEU A 139 -9.67 -3.96 -5.51
CA LEU A 139 -10.28 -2.68 -5.13
C LEU A 139 -10.08 -1.59 -6.20
N PHE A 140 -9.22 -1.82 -7.20
CA PHE A 140 -8.93 -0.85 -8.26
C PHE A 140 -9.55 -1.30 -9.59
N ASN A 141 -10.32 -0.41 -10.21
CA ASN A 141 -10.86 -0.59 -11.56
C ASN A 141 -9.96 0.15 -12.57
N ASP A 142 -9.20 -0.60 -13.38
CA ASP A 142 -8.38 -0.12 -14.49
C ASP A 142 -7.61 1.19 -14.20
N PRO A 143 -6.63 1.14 -13.28
CA PRO A 143 -6.00 2.35 -12.78
C PRO A 143 -5.16 3.02 -13.88
N GLN A 144 -5.52 4.25 -14.24
CA GLN A 144 -4.71 5.07 -15.15
C GLN A 144 -3.44 5.62 -14.49
N GLU A 145 -3.39 5.66 -13.15
CA GLU A 145 -2.24 6.08 -12.35
C GLU A 145 -1.64 4.87 -11.60
N ILE A 146 -0.53 5.08 -10.89
CA ILE A 146 0.10 4.02 -10.10
C ILE A 146 -0.84 3.59 -8.96
N CYS A 147 -1.30 2.33 -8.97
CA CYS A 147 -2.27 1.82 -7.98
C CYS A 147 -1.65 1.46 -6.63
N GLY A 148 -0.35 1.17 -6.62
CA GLY A 148 0.33 0.78 -5.40
C GLY A 148 1.80 0.49 -5.64
N ILE A 149 2.59 0.55 -4.57
CA ILE A 149 4.03 0.29 -4.61
C ILE A 149 4.40 -0.71 -3.52
N ALA A 150 4.98 -1.84 -3.92
CA ALA A 150 5.63 -2.79 -3.02
C ALA A 150 7.12 -2.47 -2.91
N ILE A 151 7.60 -2.30 -1.67
CA ILE A 151 8.98 -1.96 -1.34
C ILE A 151 9.66 -3.18 -0.71
N ASN A 152 10.81 -3.58 -1.28
CA ASN A 152 11.63 -4.71 -0.84
C ASN A 152 10.89 -6.06 -0.77
N ASP A 153 9.78 -6.20 -1.50
CA ASP A 153 8.97 -7.42 -1.43
C ASP A 153 8.21 -7.66 -2.74
N ARG A 154 7.60 -8.83 -2.88
CA ARG A 154 6.64 -9.14 -3.95
C ARG A 154 5.38 -8.29 -3.85
N LEU A 155 4.72 -8.09 -5.00
CA LEU A 155 3.45 -7.35 -5.08
C LEU A 155 2.36 -7.95 -4.20
N GLY A 156 2.29 -9.28 -4.14
CA GLY A 156 1.33 -10.04 -3.34
C GLY A 156 -0.11 -9.53 -3.48
N PRO A 157 -0.72 -8.92 -2.44
CA PRO A 157 -2.06 -8.36 -2.54
C PRO A 157 -2.27 -7.31 -3.65
N LEU A 158 -1.19 -6.67 -4.13
CA LEU A 158 -1.20 -5.70 -5.23
C LEU A 158 -1.11 -6.34 -6.62
N LYS A 159 -0.93 -7.66 -6.72
CA LYS A 159 -0.74 -8.34 -8.00
C LYS A 159 -2.04 -8.41 -8.81
N GLY A 160 -2.01 -8.08 -10.10
CA GLY A 160 -3.09 -8.38 -11.05
C GLY A 160 -2.64 -8.31 -12.50
N ARG A 161 -3.51 -8.73 -13.43
CA ARG A 161 -3.19 -8.78 -14.88
C ARG A 161 -3.11 -7.39 -15.53
N ASN A 162 -3.87 -6.41 -15.03
CA ASN A 162 -3.93 -5.04 -15.55
C ASN A 162 -3.65 -4.03 -14.43
N SER A 163 -2.68 -4.32 -13.56
CA SER A 163 -2.33 -3.45 -12.42
C SER A 163 -1.14 -2.56 -12.77
N ARG A 164 -1.27 -1.23 -12.65
CA ARG A 164 -0.14 -0.28 -12.64
C ARG A 164 0.54 -0.23 -11.27
N CYS A 165 0.80 -1.40 -10.68
CA CYS A 165 1.37 -1.50 -9.34
C CYS A 165 2.85 -1.85 -9.46
N LEU A 166 3.71 -1.09 -8.78
CA LEU A 166 5.16 -1.16 -8.95
C LEU A 166 5.82 -1.98 -7.85
N ARG A 167 6.93 -2.60 -8.19
CA ARG A 167 7.85 -3.19 -7.22
C ARG A 167 9.17 -2.44 -7.28
N ILE A 168 9.60 -1.86 -6.17
CA ILE A 168 10.86 -1.13 -6.07
C ILE A 168 11.62 -1.59 -4.83
N ASN A 169 12.95 -1.43 -4.80
CA ASN A 169 13.74 -1.65 -3.59
C ASN A 169 13.97 -0.32 -2.86
N SER A 170 14.39 0.69 -3.61
CA SER A 170 14.47 2.09 -3.18
C SER A 170 13.96 3.01 -4.28
N VAL A 171 13.58 4.22 -3.90
CA VAL A 171 13.13 5.24 -4.87
C VAL A 171 14.30 5.68 -5.74
N GLU A 172 15.47 5.87 -5.13
CA GLU A 172 16.68 6.32 -5.80
C GLU A 172 17.18 5.31 -6.83
N ASP A 173 17.22 4.02 -6.48
CA ASP A 173 17.64 2.97 -7.41
C ASP A 173 16.69 2.88 -8.60
N TYR A 174 15.38 2.94 -8.34
CA TYR A 174 14.36 2.88 -9.39
C TYR A 174 14.50 4.06 -10.38
N LEU A 175 14.60 5.30 -9.86
CA LEU A 175 14.80 6.49 -10.69
C LEU A 175 16.17 6.48 -11.40
N SER A 176 17.20 5.90 -10.80
CA SER A 176 18.51 5.74 -11.44
C SER A 176 18.44 4.74 -12.60
N GLN A 177 17.72 3.63 -12.42
CA GLN A 177 17.53 2.60 -13.43
C GLN A 177 16.73 3.14 -14.62
N ALA A 178 15.63 3.85 -14.37
CA ALA A 178 14.84 4.49 -15.41
C ALA A 178 15.68 5.47 -16.26
N ARG A 179 16.48 6.33 -15.62
CA ARG A 179 17.40 7.25 -16.33
C ARG A 179 18.43 6.52 -17.20
N ARG A 180 18.89 5.33 -16.79
CA ARG A 180 19.81 4.52 -17.61
C ARG A 180 19.11 3.98 -18.86
N PHE A 181 17.88 3.49 -18.72
CA PHE A 181 17.09 3.02 -19.87
C PHE A 181 16.76 4.17 -20.83
N GLN A 182 16.41 5.35 -20.31
CA GLN A 182 16.19 6.54 -21.14
C GLN A 182 17.44 6.90 -21.94
N LYS A 183 18.62 6.99 -21.30
CA LYS A 183 19.88 7.27 -22.00
C LYS A 183 20.24 6.21 -23.04
N GLN A 184 19.95 4.94 -22.77
CA GLN A 184 20.17 3.86 -23.74
C GLN A 184 19.23 3.98 -24.94
N ALA A 185 17.97 4.34 -24.72
CA ALA A 185 17.02 4.60 -25.79
C ALA A 185 17.46 5.79 -26.65
N GLU A 186 17.88 6.90 -26.03
CA GLU A 186 18.38 8.10 -26.72
C GLU A 186 19.66 7.81 -27.52
N ALA A 187 20.63 7.09 -26.94
CA ALA A 187 21.85 6.67 -27.63
C ALA A 187 21.57 5.72 -28.80
N SER A 188 20.52 4.90 -28.70
CA SER A 188 20.06 4.02 -29.77
C SER A 188 19.25 4.76 -30.86
N THR A 189 18.72 5.94 -30.56
CA THR A 189 17.90 6.75 -31.49
C THR A 189 18.76 7.48 -32.52
N GLN A 190 20.08 7.51 -32.36
CA GLN A 190 21.03 8.00 -33.38
C GLN A 190 21.31 6.98 -34.51
N ALA A 191 20.63 5.82 -34.52
CA ALA A 191 20.60 4.88 -35.65
C ALA A 191 19.29 5.03 -36.46
N PRO A 192 19.28 4.77 -37.79
CA PRO A 192 18.18 5.18 -38.68
C PRO A 192 16.79 4.63 -38.31
N GLN A 193 15.76 5.43 -38.56
CA GLN A 193 14.36 5.34 -38.09
C GLN A 193 13.52 4.13 -38.56
N ASN A 194 14.12 3.03 -39.01
CA ASN A 194 13.38 1.81 -39.37
C ASN A 194 13.53 0.70 -38.31
N ARG A 195 13.24 1.01 -37.05
CA ARG A 195 12.92 -0.06 -36.08
C ARG A 195 11.45 -0.43 -36.29
N THR A 196 11.20 -1.33 -37.24
CA THR A 196 10.03 -2.20 -37.14
C THR A 196 10.09 -2.86 -35.77
N GLN A 197 9.00 -2.75 -35.02
CA GLN A 197 8.78 -3.46 -33.77
C GLN A 197 9.34 -4.87 -33.90
N SER A 198 10.25 -5.28 -33.01
CA SER A 198 11.03 -6.48 -33.28
C SER A 198 10.10 -7.67 -33.51
N ASP A 199 10.29 -8.41 -34.61
CA ASP A 199 9.49 -9.62 -34.92
C ASP A 199 9.64 -10.71 -33.82
N ASN A 200 10.60 -10.54 -32.90
CA ASN A 200 10.78 -11.41 -31.76
C ASN A 200 9.85 -11.01 -30.58
N PRO A 201 8.89 -11.86 -30.19
CA PRO A 201 7.92 -11.55 -29.15
C PRO A 201 8.57 -11.34 -27.77
N LEU A 202 9.70 -11.98 -27.49
CA LEU A 202 10.41 -11.79 -26.22
C LEU A 202 11.08 -10.42 -26.16
N LEU A 203 11.70 -9.98 -27.25
CA LEU A 203 12.34 -8.66 -27.31
C LEU A 203 11.28 -7.56 -27.25
N ALA A 204 10.17 -7.70 -27.97
CA ALA A 204 9.03 -6.77 -27.87
C ALA A 204 8.49 -6.65 -26.43
N HIS A 205 8.46 -7.77 -25.68
CA HIS A 205 8.07 -7.76 -24.27
C HIS A 205 9.11 -7.06 -23.37
N ILE A 206 10.40 -7.29 -23.61
CA ILE A 206 11.47 -6.59 -22.87
C ILE A 206 11.41 -5.09 -23.13
N GLU A 207 11.22 -4.67 -24.38
CA GLU A 207 11.06 -3.27 -24.77
C GLU A 207 9.82 -2.64 -24.12
N SER A 208 8.69 -3.36 -24.06
CA SER A 208 7.49 -2.87 -23.40
C SER A 208 7.71 -2.65 -21.90
N ILE A 209 8.41 -3.58 -21.23
CA ILE A 209 8.77 -3.43 -19.81
C ILE A 209 9.68 -2.22 -19.60
N GLN A 210 10.67 -2.01 -20.46
CA GLN A 210 11.56 -0.84 -20.36
C GLN A 210 10.79 0.47 -20.50
N GLN A 211 9.89 0.55 -21.50
CA GLN A 211 9.03 1.72 -21.69
C GLN A 211 8.11 1.96 -20.49
N GLU A 212 7.56 0.90 -19.90
CA GLU A 212 6.72 0.99 -18.70
C GLU A 212 7.50 1.50 -17.48
N ILE A 213 8.75 1.06 -17.29
CA ILE A 213 9.61 1.54 -16.21
C ILE A 213 9.92 3.03 -16.37
N VAL A 214 10.31 3.45 -17.58
CA VAL A 214 10.61 4.86 -17.86
C VAL A 214 9.36 5.71 -17.62
N ARG A 215 8.21 5.33 -18.19
CA ARG A 215 6.95 6.05 -18.02
C ARG A 215 6.52 6.15 -16.55
N SER A 216 6.63 5.04 -15.81
CA SER A 216 6.22 5.03 -14.40
C SER A 216 7.17 5.82 -13.51
N ALA A 217 8.47 5.87 -13.85
CA ALA A 217 9.44 6.73 -13.19
C ALA A 217 9.20 8.21 -13.50
N ASP A 218 8.81 8.56 -14.73
CA ASP A 218 8.42 9.92 -15.09
C ASP A 218 7.15 10.34 -14.35
N ASP A 219 6.11 9.49 -14.34
CA ASP A 219 4.88 9.72 -13.57
C ASP A 219 5.22 9.97 -12.08
N LEU A 220 6.06 9.11 -11.49
CA LEU A 220 6.48 9.22 -10.10
C LEU A 220 7.31 10.49 -9.84
N SER A 221 8.25 10.80 -10.73
CA SER A 221 9.10 11.99 -10.63
C SER A 221 8.32 13.29 -10.81
N LEU A 222 7.28 13.30 -11.65
CA LEU A 222 6.38 14.44 -11.83
C LEU A 222 5.49 14.67 -10.62
N GLN A 223 5.07 13.58 -9.95
CA GLN A 223 4.29 13.67 -8.72
C GLN A 223 5.14 14.10 -7.51
N MET A 224 6.45 13.88 -7.55
CA MET A 224 7.34 14.17 -6.43
C MET A 224 7.99 15.55 -6.53
N ASP A 225 7.79 16.39 -5.51
CA ASP A 225 8.36 17.74 -5.37
C ASP A 225 9.83 17.67 -4.88
N LYS A 226 10.70 17.07 -5.71
CA LYS A 226 12.04 16.55 -5.37
C LYS A 226 11.99 15.49 -4.26
N VAL A 227 12.94 14.54 -4.26
CA VAL A 227 13.05 13.56 -3.15
C VAL A 227 13.36 14.33 -1.87
N ARG A 228 12.34 14.54 -1.04
CA ARG A 228 12.51 15.24 0.24
C ARG A 228 13.20 14.30 1.22
N HIS A 229 14.18 14.83 1.95
CA HIS A 229 14.78 14.08 3.06
C HIS A 229 13.74 13.90 4.16
N VAL A 230 13.41 12.65 4.44
CA VAL A 230 12.60 12.29 5.61
C VAL A 230 13.50 12.37 6.84
N GLY A 231 12.96 12.86 7.96
CA GLY A 231 13.69 13.03 9.21
C GLY A 231 14.36 11.74 9.71
N ALA A 232 15.35 11.91 10.59
CA ALA A 232 16.03 10.81 11.27
C ALA A 232 15.06 10.04 12.18
N GLY A 233 15.22 8.71 12.30
CA GLY A 233 14.39 7.88 13.19
C GLY A 233 14.11 6.47 12.70
N PHE A 234 14.34 6.18 11.42
CA PHE A 234 14.21 4.82 10.90
C PHE A 234 15.38 3.95 11.34
N LEU A 235 15.07 2.71 11.72
CA LEU A 235 16.07 1.68 11.98
C LEU A 235 16.92 1.42 10.73
N LYS A 236 18.15 0.94 10.94
CA LYS A 236 19.11 0.62 9.88
C LYS A 236 19.00 -0.86 9.47
N ASP A 237 17.78 -1.33 9.28
CA ASP A 237 17.43 -2.67 8.83
C ASP A 237 16.55 -2.60 7.58
N GLU A 238 16.18 -3.75 7.03
CA GLU A 238 15.40 -3.84 5.79
C GLU A 238 14.02 -3.17 5.91
N LEU A 239 13.31 -3.41 7.02
CA LEU A 239 12.01 -2.79 7.31
C LEU A 239 12.14 -1.27 7.48
N GLY A 240 13.12 -0.81 8.25
CA GLY A 240 13.38 0.62 8.47
C GLY A 240 13.74 1.35 7.18
N ASN A 241 14.53 0.72 6.31
CA ASN A 241 14.82 1.25 4.98
C ASN A 241 13.57 1.28 4.09
N GLY A 242 12.74 0.23 4.11
CA GLY A 242 11.48 0.18 3.38
C GLY A 242 10.49 1.27 3.82
N LEU A 243 10.31 1.45 5.13
CA LEU A 243 9.47 2.51 5.71
C LEU A 243 10.02 3.92 5.43
N ARG A 244 11.34 4.08 5.35
CA ARG A 244 11.97 5.32 4.90
C ARG A 244 11.58 5.64 3.46
N SER A 245 11.67 4.66 2.55
CA SER A 245 11.25 4.81 1.15
C SER A 245 9.77 5.16 1.03
N VAL A 246 8.88 4.48 1.76
CA VAL A 246 7.44 4.83 1.81
C VAL A 246 7.27 6.28 2.26
N SER A 247 7.97 6.68 3.32
CA SER A 247 7.86 8.04 3.85
C SER A 247 8.38 9.09 2.85
N GLN A 248 9.42 8.79 2.08
CA GLN A 248 9.94 9.68 1.02
C GLN A 248 8.89 9.86 -0.09
N LEU A 249 8.18 8.80 -0.46
CA LEU A 249 7.13 8.84 -1.46
C LEU A 249 5.93 9.68 -0.98
N ILE A 250 5.47 9.44 0.25
CA ILE A 250 4.33 10.15 0.85
C ILE A 250 4.66 11.64 1.03
N VAL A 251 5.79 11.96 1.66
CA VAL A 251 6.21 13.36 1.90
C VAL A 251 6.60 14.06 0.60
N GLY A 252 7.08 13.30 -0.38
CA GLY A 252 7.37 13.79 -1.73
C GLY A 252 6.13 14.17 -2.52
N GLY A 253 4.94 13.70 -2.14
CA GLY A 253 3.68 14.00 -2.82
C GLY A 253 3.27 12.97 -3.88
N ALA A 254 3.88 11.78 -3.88
CA ALA A 254 3.48 10.70 -4.78
C ALA A 254 2.00 10.34 -4.55
N ASN A 255 1.18 10.40 -5.62
CA ASN A 255 -0.24 10.13 -5.54
C ASN A 255 -0.49 8.62 -5.65
N VAL A 256 -0.07 7.87 -4.63
CA VAL A 256 -0.21 6.40 -4.59
C VAL A 256 -1.06 6.02 -3.39
N PRO A 257 -2.17 5.30 -3.58
CA PRO A 257 -3.11 5.02 -2.49
C PRO A 257 -2.63 3.90 -1.55
N VAL A 258 -1.80 2.96 -2.03
CA VAL A 258 -1.34 1.81 -1.24
C VAL A 258 0.15 1.59 -1.35
N TYR A 259 0.81 1.49 -0.21
CA TYR A 259 2.19 1.02 -0.10
C TYR A 259 2.22 -0.33 0.62
N LYS A 260 3.10 -1.23 0.18
CA LYS A 260 3.38 -2.48 0.85
C LYS A 260 4.86 -2.54 1.20
N VAL A 261 5.18 -2.91 2.43
CA VAL A 261 6.56 -3.19 2.87
C VAL A 261 6.59 -4.57 3.45
N GLY A 262 7.52 -5.40 2.98
CA GLY A 262 7.79 -6.71 3.54
C GLY A 262 9.03 -6.71 4.41
N LEU A 263 9.07 -7.61 5.38
CA LEU A 263 10.28 -8.09 6.07
C LEU A 263 10.33 -9.62 5.95
#